data_AF-A0A2P6NLM6-F1
#
_entry.id   AF-A0A2P6NLM6-F1
#
_cell.length_a   1.000
_cell.length_b   1.000
_cell.length_c   1.000
_cell.angle_alpha   90.00
_cell.angle_beta   90.00
_cell.angle_gamma   90.00
#
_symmetry.space_group_name_H-M   'P 1'
#
loop_
_entity.id
_entity.type
_entity.pdbx_description
1 polymer ?
#
loop_
_entity_poly.entity_id
_entity_poly.type
_entity_poly.pdbx_seq_one_letter_code
_entity_poly.pdbx_strand_id
1 'polypeptide(L)'
;MPHIYILISAALADRKLGDIFTTNIPEGYAILPNCTFMFQPYGLPSTIQTVPTRPFGSLIPCPQTVENATVVTTIRGDAPYTLPQEQLDNSITCSSPLSEGDDVVLLVSGTGTTAAETWGSTYTTLLPSLGYKFCLVTPPNYLLTDAQNSTEYIAYAIQSIYNAVDTKISVMAWSQGSLLTQWVLTFWPSTTNMVSDFISLAGTFRGSSDTLYGLSGAASIQQQRTNSSFLSAFSAAGGLNAKVFTTCITSLTDELVKPQSGPNATSSLLGDATIISNIRVQDMCPLYFLGHAQQLYDRLVYLIVVDALSNYGPASASRVASQKIDVCTITQAPGLGLSQVNAVNRATVTSISRSLNRGYFAHGEPHLRPYAQRYLSTNSTDVLPPPPPSTLPPCDCGNYACCSTFNDTICYDIQRYTCYPNGLCDIGQHICGTTCYPFGLFCCVNGSQLVAERDCTAAPPTPPVPAIGSSVPHGVMACDCARELECCGGQCYDGSEYVCQRGLLCPLGLELCGGACYMERMYLCSHWRTHHMRLCRFLNRERP
;
A
#
# COMPACT_ATOMS: atom_id res chain seq x y z
N MET A 1 25.98 -18.75 15.00
CA MET A 1 24.63 -18.95 15.57
C MET A 1 24.04 -20.29 15.11
N PRO A 2 24.43 -21.43 15.68
CA PRO A 2 23.65 -22.67 15.53
C PRO A 2 22.34 -22.64 16.35
N HIS A 3 22.17 -21.65 17.24
CA HIS A 3 21.10 -21.65 18.25
C HIS A 3 19.67 -21.44 17.72
N ILE A 4 19.46 -20.73 16.60
CA ILE A 4 18.11 -20.56 16.02
C ILE A 4 17.64 -21.83 15.31
N TYR A 5 18.53 -22.50 14.57
CA TYR A 5 18.24 -23.82 14.00
C TYR A 5 18.02 -24.87 15.10
N ILE A 6 18.79 -24.81 16.20
CA ILE A 6 18.62 -25.72 17.35
C ILE A 6 17.26 -25.54 18.03
N LEU A 7 16.73 -24.31 18.12
CA LEU A 7 15.40 -24.06 18.71
C LEU A 7 14.26 -24.57 17.82
N ILE A 8 14.39 -24.46 16.50
CA ILE A 8 13.42 -25.02 15.54
C ILE A 8 13.42 -26.56 15.60
N SER A 9 14.60 -27.19 15.74
CA SER A 9 14.70 -28.64 15.93
C SER A 9 14.21 -29.11 17.32
N ALA A 10 14.38 -28.32 18.37
CA ALA A 10 13.93 -28.66 19.72
C ALA A 10 12.40 -28.63 19.84
N ALA A 11 11.73 -27.65 19.21
CA ALA A 11 10.26 -27.58 19.18
C ALA A 11 9.62 -28.75 18.40
N LEU A 12 10.34 -29.33 17.43
CA LEU A 12 9.90 -30.52 16.68
C LEU A 12 10.16 -31.84 17.43
N ALA A 13 11.04 -31.83 18.44
CA ALA A 13 11.43 -33.03 19.19
C ALA A 13 10.57 -33.29 20.43
N ASP A 14 9.85 -32.30 20.95
CA ASP A 14 9.10 -32.42 22.20
C ASP A 14 7.65 -32.92 21.98
N ARG A 15 7.51 -34.19 21.62
CA ARG A 15 6.19 -34.90 21.54
C ARG A 15 5.63 -35.28 22.92
N LYS A 16 5.77 -34.43 23.95
CA LYS A 16 5.29 -34.74 25.32
C LYS A 16 4.64 -33.58 26.06
N LEU A 17 3.87 -32.74 25.35
CA LEU A 17 2.94 -31.79 25.97
C LEU A 17 1.47 -32.01 25.56
N GLY A 18 1.15 -33.18 24.99
CA GLY A 18 -0.20 -33.56 24.56
C GLY A 18 -1.02 -34.38 25.56
N ASP A 19 -0.46 -34.79 26.70
CA ASP A 19 -1.10 -35.73 27.63
C ASP A 19 -1.25 -35.14 29.04
N ILE A 20 -1.97 -34.04 29.17
CA ILE A 20 -2.68 -33.69 30.42
C ILE A 20 -3.98 -33.03 29.97
N PHE A 21 -5.03 -33.82 29.74
CA PHE A 21 -6.48 -33.49 29.83
C PHE A 21 -7.28 -34.51 29.01
N THR A 22 -7.21 -35.79 29.39
CA THR A 22 -8.13 -36.82 28.90
C THR A 22 -8.51 -37.74 30.06
N THR A 23 -9.48 -37.34 30.86
CA THR A 23 -10.24 -38.29 31.68
C THR A 23 -11.73 -37.94 31.69
N ASN A 24 -12.51 -38.89 31.16
CA ASN A 24 -13.93 -39.18 31.38
C ASN A 24 -15.00 -38.29 30.71
N ILE A 25 -15.44 -38.70 29.52
CA ILE A 25 -16.82 -38.48 29.06
C ILE A 25 -17.41 -39.87 28.75
N PRO A 26 -18.56 -40.28 29.36
CA PRO A 26 -19.22 -41.53 29.01
C PRO A 26 -19.90 -41.41 27.63
N GLU A 27 -19.91 -42.53 26.90
CA GLU A 27 -20.55 -42.66 25.59
C GLU A 27 -22.04 -42.27 25.62
N GLY A 28 -22.46 -41.46 24.64
CA GLY A 28 -23.88 -41.29 24.31
C GLY A 28 -24.42 -39.86 24.18
N TYR A 29 -23.78 -38.95 23.43
CA TYR A 29 -24.43 -37.70 23.01
C TYR A 29 -23.96 -37.27 21.60
N ALA A 30 -24.93 -37.10 20.69
CA ALA A 30 -24.72 -36.51 19.37
C ALA A 30 -24.77 -34.98 19.48
N ILE A 31 -23.79 -34.29 18.90
CA ILE A 31 -23.70 -32.82 18.85
C ILE A 31 -24.39 -32.34 17.57
N LEU A 32 -25.47 -31.56 17.71
CA LEU A 32 -26.03 -30.77 16.60
C LEU A 32 -25.21 -29.48 16.42
N PRO A 33 -24.92 -29.04 15.19
CA PRO A 33 -24.13 -27.84 14.95
C PRO A 33 -24.98 -26.59 15.14
N ASN A 34 -24.35 -25.50 15.61
CA ASN A 34 -24.86 -24.14 15.80
C ASN A 34 -25.42 -23.82 17.20
N CYS A 35 -24.51 -23.54 18.13
CA CYS A 35 -24.67 -22.55 19.20
C CYS A 35 -23.30 -22.28 19.83
N THR A 36 -22.69 -21.12 19.56
CA THR A 36 -21.45 -20.69 20.20
C THR A 36 -21.79 -19.78 21.38
N PHE A 37 -21.59 -20.24 22.61
CA PHE A 37 -21.63 -19.37 23.80
C PHE A 37 -20.29 -18.64 23.95
N MET A 38 -20.33 -17.31 24.08
CA MET A 38 -19.18 -16.53 24.53
C MET A 38 -18.95 -16.76 26.04
N PHE A 39 -17.74 -17.18 26.42
CA PHE A 39 -17.29 -17.10 27.80
C PHE A 39 -16.50 -15.81 28.02
N GLN A 40 -17.01 -14.91 28.87
CA GLN A 40 -16.22 -13.85 29.49
C GLN A 40 -15.43 -14.44 30.67
N PRO A 41 -14.15 -14.05 30.90
CA PRO A 41 -13.37 -14.58 32.01
C PRO A 41 -13.46 -13.64 33.21
N TYR A 42 -14.38 -13.89 34.14
CA TYR A 42 -14.29 -13.30 35.48
C TYR A 42 -14.69 -14.30 36.56
N GLY A 43 -13.72 -14.63 37.42
CA GLY A 43 -13.88 -15.07 38.81
C GLY A 43 -14.66 -16.37 39.07
N LEU A 44 -13.96 -17.39 39.58
CA LEU A 44 -14.59 -18.54 40.25
C LEU A 44 -15.29 -18.09 41.55
N PRO A 45 -16.56 -18.45 41.78
CA PRO A 45 -17.07 -18.63 43.13
C PRO A 45 -17.16 -20.13 43.44
N SER A 46 -16.51 -20.51 44.53
CA SER A 46 -16.52 -21.82 45.14
C SER A 46 -17.87 -22.13 45.80
N THR A 47 -18.84 -22.68 45.07
CA THR A 47 -19.90 -23.55 45.64
C THR A 47 -20.76 -24.19 44.53
N ILE A 48 -20.81 -25.53 44.49
CA ILE A 48 -21.75 -26.28 43.64
C ILE A 48 -23.10 -26.31 44.39
N GLN A 49 -24.11 -25.59 43.88
CA GLN A 49 -25.50 -25.83 44.25
C GLN A 49 -26.15 -26.75 43.22
N THR A 50 -26.66 -27.88 43.69
CA THR A 50 -27.49 -28.83 42.93
C THR A 50 -28.84 -28.21 42.60
N VAL A 51 -29.20 -28.13 41.31
CA VAL A 51 -30.55 -27.75 40.86
C VAL A 51 -31.34 -29.02 40.48
N PRO A 52 -32.64 -29.14 40.84
CA PRO A 52 -33.43 -30.35 40.60
C PRO A 52 -33.87 -30.46 39.14
N THR A 53 -33.97 -31.70 38.65
CA THR A 53 -34.49 -32.05 37.33
C THR A 53 -35.99 -31.74 37.21
N ARG A 54 -36.38 -31.00 36.16
CA ARG A 54 -37.78 -30.90 35.70
C ARG A 54 -37.92 -31.53 34.31
N PRO A 55 -39.07 -32.15 34.00
CA PRO A 55 -39.25 -32.93 32.78
C PRO A 55 -39.48 -32.05 31.54
N PHE A 56 -39.08 -32.61 30.40
CA PHE A 56 -39.19 -32.06 29.05
C PHE A 56 -40.59 -31.55 28.71
N GLY A 57 -40.68 -30.30 28.24
CA GLY A 57 -41.94 -29.75 27.74
C GLY A 57 -42.03 -28.23 27.72
N SER A 58 -41.04 -27.52 27.17
CA SER A 58 -41.22 -26.16 26.64
C SER A 58 -40.05 -25.82 25.73
N LEU A 59 -40.35 -25.53 24.46
CA LEU A 59 -39.41 -24.91 23.53
C LEU A 59 -39.03 -23.55 24.11
N ILE A 60 -37.80 -23.42 24.61
CA ILE A 60 -37.20 -22.11 24.85
C ILE A 60 -36.92 -21.55 23.46
N PRO A 61 -37.52 -20.42 23.04
CA PRO A 61 -37.17 -19.81 21.76
C PRO A 61 -35.66 -19.51 21.79
N CYS A 62 -34.95 -19.74 20.68
CA CYS A 62 -33.63 -19.13 20.50
C CYS A 62 -33.73 -17.66 20.90
N PRO A 63 -32.76 -17.11 21.67
CA PRO A 63 -32.75 -15.67 21.92
C PRO A 63 -32.84 -15.00 20.57
N GLN A 64 -33.90 -14.20 20.40
CA GLN A 64 -34.09 -13.42 19.19
C GLN A 64 -32.83 -12.59 18.98
N THR A 65 -32.45 -12.48 17.72
CA THR A 65 -31.38 -11.64 17.18
C THR A 65 -31.07 -10.46 18.09
N VAL A 66 -29.79 -10.28 18.43
CA VAL A 66 -29.30 -9.04 19.06
C VAL A 66 -29.61 -7.91 18.08
N GLU A 67 -30.80 -7.32 18.19
CA GLU A 67 -31.37 -6.36 17.23
C GLU A 67 -30.68 -4.98 17.27
N ASN A 68 -29.62 -4.81 18.05
CA ASN A 68 -28.95 -3.51 18.26
C ASN A 68 -27.42 -3.56 18.12
N ALA A 69 -26.87 -4.40 17.22
CA ALA A 69 -25.48 -4.21 16.83
C ALA A 69 -25.39 -2.99 15.89
N THR A 70 -24.86 -1.86 16.37
CA THR A 70 -24.54 -0.72 15.51
C THR A 70 -23.50 -1.15 14.48
N VAL A 71 -23.89 -1.10 13.22
CA VAL A 71 -23.01 -1.36 12.08
C VAL A 71 -22.36 -0.04 11.68
N VAL A 72 -21.04 -0.06 11.48
CA VAL A 72 -20.30 1.13 11.03
C VAL A 72 -20.84 1.60 9.69
N THR A 73 -21.15 2.89 9.60
CA THR A 73 -21.56 3.48 8.32
C THR A 73 -20.36 3.47 7.37
N THR A 74 -20.49 2.76 6.26
CA THR A 74 -19.42 2.65 5.26
C THR A 74 -19.41 3.90 4.39
N ILE A 75 -18.23 4.52 4.22
CA ILE A 75 -18.03 5.66 3.30
C ILE A 75 -18.24 5.17 1.86
N ARG A 76 -18.93 5.96 1.02
CA ARG A 76 -19.18 5.58 -0.37
C ARG A 76 -17.86 5.28 -1.09
N GLY A 77 -17.77 4.09 -1.68
CA GLY A 77 -16.58 3.62 -2.42
C GLY A 77 -15.68 2.70 -1.61
N ASP A 78 -15.81 2.70 -0.29
CA ASP A 78 -15.12 1.74 0.57
C ASP A 78 -15.79 0.37 0.56
N ALA A 79 -15.00 -0.66 0.84
CA ALA A 79 -15.51 -1.99 1.15
C ALA A 79 -16.38 -1.94 2.42
N PRO A 80 -17.47 -2.71 2.47
CA PRO A 80 -18.38 -2.70 3.60
C PRO A 80 -17.76 -3.31 4.85
N TYR A 81 -18.08 -2.72 6.01
CA TYR A 81 -17.87 -3.36 7.30
C TYR A 81 -18.91 -4.46 7.53
N THR A 82 -18.47 -5.58 8.08
CA THR A 82 -19.32 -6.71 8.48
C THR A 82 -19.27 -6.96 9.99
N LEU A 83 -18.27 -6.38 10.66
CA LEU A 83 -18.10 -6.50 12.10
C LEU A 83 -18.89 -5.41 12.85
N PRO A 84 -19.41 -5.72 14.05
CA PRO A 84 -20.03 -4.72 14.92
C PRO A 84 -19.05 -3.60 15.29
N GLN A 85 -19.55 -2.36 15.35
CA GLN A 85 -18.73 -1.20 15.69
C GLN A 85 -18.02 -1.35 17.04
N GLU A 86 -18.71 -1.87 18.05
CA GLU A 86 -18.13 -2.12 19.38
C GLU A 86 -16.89 -3.02 19.34
N GLN A 87 -16.87 -4.03 18.45
CA GLN A 87 -15.70 -4.89 18.31
C GLN A 87 -14.52 -4.14 17.70
N LEU A 88 -14.80 -3.27 16.73
CA LEU A 88 -13.79 -2.46 16.06
C LEU A 88 -13.21 -1.41 17.03
N ASP A 89 -14.05 -0.72 17.80
CA ASP A 89 -13.67 0.24 18.84
C ASP A 89 -12.74 -0.41 19.88
N ASN A 90 -13.14 -1.56 20.42
CA ASN A 90 -12.41 -2.28 21.46
C ASN A 90 -11.04 -2.83 20.99
N SER A 91 -10.74 -2.77 19.69
CA SER A 91 -9.44 -3.18 19.16
C SER A 91 -8.38 -2.08 19.22
N ILE A 92 -8.78 -0.83 19.46
CA ILE A 92 -7.89 0.34 19.38
C ILE A 92 -7.44 0.72 20.79
N THR A 93 -6.14 0.91 20.99
CA THR A 93 -5.59 1.43 22.24
C THR A 93 -4.52 2.46 21.95
N CYS A 94 -4.70 3.69 22.42
CA CYS A 94 -3.75 4.78 22.23
C CYS A 94 -2.92 5.02 23.50
N SER A 95 -1.69 5.49 23.29
CA SER A 95 -0.72 5.84 24.34
C SER A 95 -1.23 6.89 25.35
N SER A 96 -2.12 7.77 24.90
CA SER A 96 -2.81 8.79 25.69
C SER A 96 -4.09 9.20 24.95
N PRO A 97 -5.02 9.94 25.59
CA PRO A 97 -6.15 10.54 24.89
C PRO A 97 -5.68 11.38 23.69
N LEU A 98 -6.38 11.22 22.57
CA LEU A 98 -6.12 11.97 21.35
C LEU A 98 -6.77 13.34 21.39
N SER A 99 -6.19 14.29 20.67
CA SER A 99 -6.63 15.66 20.51
C SER A 99 -6.34 16.14 19.10
N GLU A 100 -7.08 17.14 18.66
CA GLU A 100 -6.90 17.76 17.34
C GLU A 100 -5.45 18.23 17.15
N GLY A 101 -4.87 17.92 16.00
CA GLY A 101 -3.50 18.26 15.63
C GLY A 101 -2.41 17.32 16.17
N ASP A 102 -2.75 16.27 16.92
CA ASP A 102 -1.76 15.28 17.37
C ASP A 102 -1.10 14.54 16.19
N ASP A 103 0.23 14.44 16.19
CA ASP A 103 0.98 13.57 15.30
C ASP A 103 0.91 12.10 15.79
N VAL A 104 0.05 11.30 15.15
CA VAL A 104 -0.22 9.91 15.56
C VAL A 104 0.38 8.89 14.59
N VAL A 105 1.01 7.86 15.16
CA VAL A 105 1.43 6.65 14.45
C VAL A 105 0.55 5.46 14.85
N LEU A 106 -0.20 4.92 13.90
CA LEU A 106 -0.94 3.66 14.05
C LEU A 106 0.01 2.47 13.82
N LEU A 107 0.08 1.56 14.80
CA LEU A 107 0.94 0.38 14.78
C LEU A 107 0.13 -0.90 14.54
N VAL A 108 0.48 -1.62 13.47
CA VAL A 108 -0.20 -2.86 13.02
C VAL A 108 0.73 -4.06 13.16
N SER A 109 0.29 -5.12 13.86
CA SER A 109 1.12 -6.32 14.14
C SER A 109 1.31 -7.25 12.94
N GLY A 110 2.21 -8.22 13.11
CA GLY A 110 2.41 -9.33 12.19
C GLY A 110 1.67 -10.61 12.60
N THR A 111 1.68 -11.60 11.71
CA THR A 111 1.02 -12.90 11.88
C THR A 111 1.33 -13.56 13.22
N GLY A 112 0.31 -14.04 13.92
CA GLY A 112 0.44 -14.79 15.18
C GLY A 112 0.80 -13.95 16.40
N THR A 113 0.75 -12.62 16.28
CA THR A 113 1.04 -11.68 17.38
C THR A 113 -0.04 -10.61 17.56
N THR A 114 -0.18 -10.09 18.77
CA THR A 114 -0.89 -8.82 19.02
C THR A 114 0.01 -7.61 18.71
N ALA A 115 -0.58 -6.42 18.59
CA ALA A 115 0.18 -5.18 18.45
C ALA A 115 1.07 -4.90 19.67
N ALA A 116 0.61 -5.22 20.88
CA ALA A 116 1.43 -5.11 22.09
C ALA A 116 2.62 -6.07 22.08
N GLU A 117 2.45 -7.30 21.57
CA GLU A 117 3.56 -8.27 21.45
C GLU A 117 4.58 -7.85 20.38
N THR A 118 4.13 -7.27 19.26
CA THR A 118 5.02 -6.78 18.19
C THR A 118 5.79 -5.52 18.61
N TRP A 119 5.08 -4.53 19.17
CA TRP A 119 5.59 -3.16 19.31
C TRP A 119 5.84 -2.74 20.75
N GLY A 120 5.28 -3.45 21.74
CA GLY A 120 5.22 -3.05 23.15
C GLY A 120 6.57 -2.90 23.85
N SER A 121 7.62 -3.51 23.30
CA SER A 121 9.00 -3.39 23.80
C SER A 121 9.92 -2.59 22.89
N THR A 122 9.40 -2.08 21.77
CA THR A 122 10.19 -1.39 20.74
C THR A 122 9.59 -0.02 20.44
N TYR A 123 8.84 0.14 19.34
CA TYR A 123 8.38 1.45 18.88
C TYR A 123 7.40 2.15 19.82
N THR A 124 6.67 1.42 20.66
CA THR A 124 5.87 2.04 21.73
C THR A 124 6.73 2.77 22.78
N THR A 125 8.00 2.38 22.93
CA THR A 125 8.97 3.08 23.79
C THR A 125 9.74 4.16 23.04
N LEU A 126 9.94 3.99 21.73
CA LEU A 126 10.73 4.92 20.90
C LEU A 126 9.90 6.12 20.42
N LEU A 127 8.67 5.91 19.95
CA LEU A 127 7.83 6.95 19.34
C LEU A 127 7.56 8.15 20.27
N PRO A 128 7.24 7.97 21.57
CA PRO A 128 7.06 9.11 22.46
C PRO A 128 8.31 9.99 22.58
N SER A 129 9.50 9.40 22.54
CA SER A 129 10.77 10.15 22.57
C SER A 129 11.04 10.96 21.30
N LEU A 130 10.35 10.61 20.21
CA LEU A 130 10.37 11.30 18.93
C LEU A 130 9.24 12.35 18.79
N GLY A 131 8.40 12.51 19.82
CA GLY A 131 7.28 13.46 19.81
C GLY A 131 5.96 12.90 19.26
N TYR A 132 5.91 11.63 18.86
CA TYR A 132 4.69 11.03 18.32
C TYR A 132 3.86 10.36 19.41
N LYS A 133 2.54 10.55 19.36
CA LYS A 133 1.60 9.64 20.00
C LYS A 133 1.51 8.37 19.15
N PHE A 134 1.23 7.24 19.79
CA PHE A 134 0.96 6.00 19.07
C PHE A 134 -0.39 5.42 19.46
N CYS A 135 -0.99 4.69 18.52
CA CYS A 135 -2.12 3.82 18.75
C CYS A 135 -1.80 2.42 18.24
N LEU A 136 -2.31 1.41 18.95
CA LEU A 136 -2.24 0.01 18.58
C LEU A 136 -3.62 -0.41 18.05
N VAL A 137 -3.66 -1.12 16.94
CA VAL A 137 -4.85 -1.87 16.51
C VAL A 137 -4.60 -3.36 16.72
N THR A 138 -5.45 -4.01 17.51
CA THR A 138 -5.28 -5.42 17.89
C THR A 138 -6.51 -6.23 17.46
N PRO A 139 -6.56 -6.69 16.19
CA PRO A 139 -7.58 -7.64 15.77
C PRO A 139 -7.47 -8.92 16.61
N PRO A 140 -8.60 -9.59 16.89
CA PRO A 140 -8.61 -10.78 17.72
C PRO A 140 -7.85 -11.93 17.05
N ASN A 141 -7.58 -12.98 17.82
CA ASN A 141 -6.97 -14.23 17.33
C ASN A 141 -5.61 -14.04 16.66
N TYR A 142 -4.87 -13.00 17.07
CA TYR A 142 -3.47 -12.79 16.69
C TYR A 142 -3.26 -12.73 15.17
N LEU A 143 -4.23 -12.18 14.42
CA LEU A 143 -4.22 -12.14 12.94
C LEU A 143 -4.17 -13.54 12.27
N LEU A 144 -4.61 -14.61 12.92
CA LEU A 144 -4.57 -15.98 12.35
C LEU A 144 -5.87 -16.38 11.61
N THR A 145 -6.95 -15.62 11.79
CA THR A 145 -8.23 -15.81 11.08
C THR A 145 -8.22 -15.15 9.70
N ASP A 146 -9.33 -15.22 8.96
CA ASP A 146 -9.44 -14.56 7.64
C ASP A 146 -8.89 -13.12 7.68
N ALA A 147 -7.88 -12.87 6.83
CA ALA A 147 -7.21 -11.59 6.68
C ALA A 147 -8.19 -10.46 6.36
N GLN A 148 -9.28 -10.75 5.65
CA GLN A 148 -10.32 -9.76 5.29
C GLN A 148 -11.09 -9.25 6.51
N ASN A 149 -11.24 -10.06 7.56
CA ASN A 149 -11.80 -9.61 8.82
C ASN A 149 -10.81 -8.67 9.52
N SER A 150 -9.52 -9.01 9.48
CA SER A 150 -8.47 -8.21 10.12
C SER A 150 -8.32 -6.83 9.47
N THR A 151 -8.58 -6.70 8.17
CA THR A 151 -8.53 -5.41 7.46
C THR A 151 -9.63 -4.44 7.89
N GLU A 152 -10.79 -4.92 8.35
CA GLU A 152 -11.85 -4.04 8.88
C GLU A 152 -11.37 -3.29 10.13
N TYR A 153 -10.71 -3.97 11.06
CA TYR A 153 -10.16 -3.33 12.26
C TYR A 153 -9.15 -2.23 11.90
N ILE A 154 -8.30 -2.47 10.91
CA ILE A 154 -7.28 -1.52 10.47
C ILE A 154 -7.92 -0.32 9.76
N ALA A 155 -8.88 -0.56 8.85
CA ALA A 155 -9.62 0.51 8.18
C ALA A 155 -10.35 1.40 9.18
N TYR A 156 -11.04 0.77 10.13
CA TYR A 156 -11.76 1.48 11.18
C TYR A 156 -10.83 2.26 12.11
N ALA A 157 -9.66 1.70 12.46
CA ALA A 157 -8.66 2.39 13.26
C ALA A 157 -8.11 3.64 12.56
N ILE A 158 -7.81 3.56 11.26
CA ILE A 158 -7.38 4.73 10.48
C ILE A 158 -8.46 5.82 10.51
N GLN A 159 -9.70 5.47 10.20
CA GLN A 159 -10.82 6.41 10.16
C GLN A 159 -11.08 7.04 11.54
N SER A 160 -11.09 6.23 12.60
CA SER A 160 -11.39 6.68 13.97
C SER A 160 -10.30 7.60 14.52
N ILE A 161 -9.03 7.26 14.30
CA ILE A 161 -7.92 8.08 14.76
C ILE A 161 -7.86 9.38 13.95
N TYR A 162 -7.98 9.32 12.62
CA TYR A 162 -8.06 10.51 11.77
C TYR A 162 -9.17 11.46 12.22
N ASN A 163 -10.38 10.96 12.46
CA ASN A 163 -11.51 11.78 12.94
C ASN A 163 -11.28 12.38 14.33
N ALA A 164 -10.44 11.75 15.17
CA ALA A 164 -10.13 12.25 16.50
C ALA A 164 -9.06 13.35 16.50
N VAL A 165 -8.15 13.34 15.51
CA VAL A 165 -7.02 14.29 15.43
C VAL A 165 -7.17 15.33 14.32
N ASP A 166 -8.08 15.14 13.37
CA ASP A 166 -8.34 15.99 12.20
C ASP A 166 -7.09 16.32 11.35
N THR A 167 -6.11 15.43 11.39
CA THR A 167 -4.89 15.48 10.61
C THR A 167 -4.57 14.09 10.06
N LYS A 168 -3.81 14.03 8.97
CA LYS A 168 -3.35 12.76 8.42
C LYS A 168 -2.44 12.05 9.43
N ILE A 169 -2.63 10.74 9.58
CA ILE A 169 -1.82 9.91 10.49
C ILE A 169 -0.76 9.13 9.71
N SER A 170 0.29 8.71 10.41
CA SER A 170 1.21 7.71 9.87
C SER A 170 0.78 6.30 10.25
N VAL A 171 1.01 5.32 9.38
CA VAL A 171 0.78 3.90 9.67
C VAL A 171 2.10 3.14 9.57
N MET A 172 2.47 2.47 10.66
CA MET A 172 3.62 1.58 10.74
C MET A 172 3.13 0.14 10.87
N ALA A 173 3.62 -0.74 10.01
CA ALA A 173 3.18 -2.13 10.01
C ALA A 173 4.34 -3.11 9.80
N TRP A 174 4.17 -4.32 10.32
CA TRP A 174 5.15 -5.39 10.20
C TRP A 174 4.54 -6.65 9.60
N SER A 175 5.29 -7.31 8.71
CA SER A 175 4.93 -8.63 8.17
C SER A 175 3.55 -8.60 7.49
N GLN A 176 2.64 -9.49 7.90
CA GLN A 176 1.24 -9.49 7.45
C GLN A 176 0.53 -8.14 7.66
N GLY A 177 0.81 -7.42 8.75
CA GLY A 177 0.20 -6.12 9.01
C GLY A 177 0.42 -5.14 7.86
N SER A 178 1.58 -5.20 7.20
CA SER A 178 1.85 -4.38 6.02
C SER A 178 0.97 -4.76 4.84
N LEU A 179 0.81 -6.06 4.56
CA LEU A 179 -0.12 -6.55 3.53
C LEU A 179 -1.55 -6.08 3.83
N LEU A 180 -2.00 -6.20 5.07
CA LEU A 180 -3.35 -5.79 5.46
C LEU A 180 -3.54 -4.27 5.38
N THR A 181 -2.53 -3.48 5.76
CA THR A 181 -2.58 -2.02 5.63
C THR A 181 -2.71 -1.61 4.16
N GLN A 182 -1.91 -2.21 3.27
CA GLN A 182 -1.99 -1.93 1.85
C GLN A 182 -3.30 -2.46 1.22
N TRP A 183 -3.85 -3.56 1.73
CA TRP A 183 -5.19 -4.03 1.37
C TRP A 183 -6.25 -2.98 1.73
N VAL A 184 -6.18 -2.42 2.94
CA VAL A 184 -7.06 -1.32 3.36
C VAL A 184 -6.94 -0.12 2.43
N LEU A 185 -5.73 0.34 2.12
CA LEU A 185 -5.50 1.46 1.19
C LEU A 185 -6.02 1.17 -0.24
N THR A 186 -6.22 -0.10 -0.59
CA THR A 186 -6.73 -0.52 -1.91
C THR A 186 -8.25 -0.64 -1.94
N PHE A 187 -8.86 -1.21 -0.89
CA PHE A 187 -10.29 -1.53 -0.85
C PHE A 187 -11.14 -0.57 0.02
N TRP A 188 -10.51 0.26 0.84
CA TRP A 188 -11.09 1.41 1.54
C TRP A 188 -10.40 2.70 1.06
N PRO A 189 -10.59 3.10 -0.21
CA PRO A 189 -9.88 4.24 -0.79
C PRO A 189 -10.04 5.56 -0.01
N SER A 190 -11.09 5.73 0.81
CA SER A 190 -11.21 6.90 1.69
C SER A 190 -9.99 7.10 2.59
N THR A 191 -9.37 6.00 3.03
CA THR A 191 -8.21 6.01 3.93
C THR A 191 -6.95 6.62 3.30
N THR A 192 -6.86 6.68 1.96
CA THR A 192 -5.73 7.31 1.26
C THR A 192 -5.63 8.82 1.52
N ASN A 193 -6.75 9.46 1.87
CA ASN A 193 -6.79 10.87 2.28
C ASN A 193 -6.56 11.06 3.79
N MET A 194 -6.47 9.98 4.56
CA MET A 194 -6.33 9.99 6.02
C MET A 194 -4.94 9.57 6.48
N VAL A 195 -4.18 8.92 5.60
CA VAL A 195 -2.81 8.46 5.88
C VAL A 195 -1.81 9.37 5.18
N SER A 196 -0.84 9.91 5.92
CA SER A 196 0.29 10.67 5.38
C SER A 196 1.33 9.71 4.82
N ASP A 197 1.74 8.75 5.65
CA ASP A 197 2.87 7.86 5.40
C ASP A 197 2.53 6.43 5.82
N PHE A 198 2.90 5.48 4.98
CA PHE A 198 2.85 4.05 5.26
C PHE A 198 4.27 3.48 5.31
N ILE A 199 4.69 3.03 6.50
CA ILE A 199 6.01 2.49 6.75
C ILE A 199 5.88 0.98 6.99
N SER A 200 6.32 0.20 6.01
CA SER A 200 6.23 -1.26 5.98
C SER A 200 7.57 -1.90 6.34
N LEU A 201 7.59 -2.70 7.41
CA LEU A 201 8.72 -3.54 7.79
C LEU A 201 8.43 -4.98 7.35
N ALA A 202 9.25 -5.52 6.43
CA ALA A 202 9.13 -6.91 5.96
C ALA A 202 7.74 -7.30 5.42
N GLY A 203 7.05 -6.42 4.70
CA GLY A 203 5.69 -6.68 4.23
C GLY A 203 5.55 -7.93 3.34
N THR A 204 4.41 -8.61 3.41
CA THR A 204 4.13 -9.83 2.63
C THR A 204 3.22 -9.56 1.43
N PHE A 205 3.47 -8.49 0.66
CA PHE A 205 2.58 -8.02 -0.41
C PHE A 205 2.36 -9.05 -1.53
N ARG A 206 3.29 -9.99 -1.71
CA ARG A 206 3.20 -11.12 -2.66
C ARG A 206 3.20 -12.48 -1.95
N GLY A 207 2.96 -12.46 -0.65
CA GLY A 207 3.03 -13.63 0.22
C GLY A 207 4.45 -14.12 0.45
N SER A 208 4.56 -15.33 0.96
CA SER A 208 5.84 -16.05 1.07
C SER A 208 5.73 -17.42 0.41
N SER A 209 6.80 -17.80 -0.28
CA SER A 209 6.99 -19.15 -0.81
C SER A 209 7.78 -20.05 0.15
N ASP A 210 8.10 -19.55 1.35
CA ASP A 210 8.83 -20.33 2.35
C ASP A 210 8.00 -21.55 2.82
N THR A 211 8.68 -22.69 3.03
CA THR A 211 8.00 -23.95 3.34
C THR A 211 7.32 -23.93 4.71
N LEU A 212 7.75 -23.07 5.64
CA LEU A 212 7.11 -22.91 6.95
C LEU A 212 5.66 -22.41 6.83
N TYR A 213 5.35 -21.61 5.80
CA TYR A 213 3.96 -21.21 5.50
C TYR A 213 3.09 -22.40 5.06
N GLY A 214 3.70 -23.47 4.54
CA GLY A 214 3.03 -24.73 4.19
C GLY A 214 2.64 -25.58 5.41
N LEU A 215 3.30 -25.39 6.55
CA LEU A 215 3.09 -26.22 7.76
C LEU A 215 1.85 -25.81 8.57
N SER A 216 1.42 -24.56 8.46
CA SER A 216 0.23 -24.05 9.13
C SER A 216 -1.00 -24.13 8.23
N GLY A 217 -2.15 -24.51 8.81
CA GLY A 217 -3.45 -24.39 8.17
C GLY A 217 -4.19 -23.08 8.51
N ALA A 218 -3.58 -22.15 9.24
CA ALA A 218 -4.26 -20.91 9.65
C ALA A 218 -4.75 -20.13 8.44
N ALA A 219 -6.00 -19.65 8.49
CA ALA A 219 -6.68 -18.96 7.38
C ALA A 219 -5.81 -17.85 6.77
N SER A 220 -5.26 -17.00 7.63
CA SER A 220 -4.42 -15.86 7.23
C SER A 220 -3.07 -16.28 6.63
N ILE A 221 -2.52 -17.41 7.06
CA ILE A 221 -1.28 -17.98 6.51
C ILE A 221 -1.54 -18.58 5.13
N GLN A 222 -2.68 -19.25 4.94
CA GLN A 222 -3.09 -19.75 3.61
C GLN A 222 -3.24 -18.58 2.62
N GLN A 223 -3.83 -17.47 3.04
CA GLN A 223 -3.94 -16.25 2.24
C GLN A 223 -2.58 -15.57 1.98
N GLN A 224 -1.59 -15.74 2.84
CA GLN A 224 -0.22 -15.23 2.65
C GLN A 224 0.69 -16.17 1.84
N ARG A 225 0.21 -17.32 1.37
CA ARG A 225 1.02 -18.16 0.46
C ARG A 225 1.09 -17.51 -0.91
N THR A 226 2.27 -17.53 -1.54
CA THR A 226 2.41 -17.06 -2.93
C THR A 226 1.35 -17.72 -3.83
N ASN A 227 0.74 -16.91 -4.70
CA ASN A 227 -0.36 -17.31 -5.61
C ASN A 227 -1.69 -17.69 -4.93
N SER A 228 -1.92 -17.32 -3.67
CA SER A 228 -3.26 -17.41 -3.07
C SER A 228 -4.29 -16.58 -3.85
N SER A 229 -5.56 -16.94 -3.74
CA SER A 229 -6.67 -16.18 -4.35
C SER A 229 -6.73 -14.77 -3.77
N PHE A 230 -6.49 -14.62 -2.48
CA PHE A 230 -6.39 -13.35 -1.77
C PHE A 230 -5.33 -12.44 -2.39
N LEU A 231 -4.09 -12.92 -2.54
CA LEU A 231 -3.02 -12.11 -3.13
C LEU A 231 -3.22 -11.86 -4.62
N SER A 232 -3.84 -12.81 -5.33
CA SER A 232 -4.18 -12.64 -6.74
C SER A 232 -5.22 -11.52 -6.92
N ALA A 233 -6.26 -11.48 -6.09
CA ALA A 233 -7.29 -10.43 -6.10
C ALA A 233 -6.70 -9.07 -5.68
N PHE A 234 -5.88 -9.07 -4.64
CA PHE A 234 -5.14 -7.89 -4.18
C PHE A 234 -4.26 -7.30 -5.29
N SER A 235 -3.50 -8.16 -5.97
CA SER A 235 -2.66 -7.78 -7.11
C SER A 235 -3.50 -7.22 -8.26
N ALA A 236 -4.56 -7.91 -8.66
CA ALA A 236 -5.46 -7.51 -9.74
C ALA A 236 -6.22 -6.21 -9.44
N ALA A 237 -6.50 -5.91 -8.16
CA ALA A 237 -7.04 -4.63 -7.71
C ALA A 237 -6.01 -3.48 -7.70
N GLY A 238 -4.77 -3.73 -8.15
CA GLY A 238 -3.69 -2.76 -8.15
C GLY A 238 -3.11 -2.50 -6.76
N GLY A 239 -3.29 -3.42 -5.82
CA GLY A 239 -2.79 -3.30 -4.44
C GLY A 239 -1.27 -3.36 -4.32
N LEU A 240 -0.59 -3.82 -5.37
CA LEU A 240 0.87 -3.77 -5.46
C LEU A 240 1.43 -2.38 -5.76
N ASN A 241 0.58 -1.41 -6.12
CA ASN A 241 1.00 -0.02 -6.31
C ASN A 241 0.77 0.76 -5.02
N ALA A 242 1.79 1.49 -4.55
CA ALA A 242 1.67 2.40 -3.40
C ALA A 242 0.50 3.38 -3.60
N LYS A 243 -0.22 3.64 -2.52
CA LYS A 243 -1.43 4.50 -2.52
C LYS A 243 -1.21 5.83 -1.80
N VAL A 244 -0.21 5.89 -0.93
CA VAL A 244 0.22 7.05 -0.14
C VAL A 244 1.76 7.08 -0.13
N PHE A 245 2.38 8.06 0.52
CA PHE A 245 3.83 8.03 0.70
C PHE A 245 4.23 6.75 1.44
N THR A 246 5.04 5.91 0.78
CA THR A 246 5.28 4.55 1.26
C THR A 246 6.76 4.26 1.40
N THR A 247 7.19 3.84 2.59
CA THR A 247 8.55 3.34 2.83
C THR A 247 8.48 1.84 3.05
N CYS A 248 9.08 1.06 2.15
CA CYS A 248 9.20 -0.38 2.30
C CYS A 248 10.62 -0.75 2.72
N ILE A 249 10.76 -1.33 3.91
CA ILE A 249 12.05 -1.78 4.47
C ILE A 249 12.17 -3.29 4.25
N THR A 250 13.22 -3.68 3.53
CA THR A 250 13.41 -5.07 3.06
C THR A 250 14.78 -5.62 3.43
N SER A 251 14.89 -6.95 3.53
CA SER A 251 16.15 -7.62 3.85
C SER A 251 16.32 -8.90 3.04
N LEU A 252 17.47 -9.07 2.37
CA LEU A 252 17.83 -10.30 1.66
C LEU A 252 17.90 -11.51 2.60
N THR A 253 18.25 -11.28 3.86
CA THR A 253 18.47 -12.32 4.87
C THR A 253 17.22 -12.63 5.70
N ASP A 254 16.07 -12.05 5.39
CA ASP A 254 14.80 -12.37 6.05
C ASP A 254 14.49 -13.87 5.91
N GLU A 255 14.40 -14.59 7.01
CA GLU A 255 14.31 -16.05 7.03
C GLU A 255 12.89 -16.61 6.80
N LEU A 256 11.86 -15.77 6.79
CA LEU A 256 10.46 -16.21 6.69
C LEU A 256 9.76 -15.69 5.42
N VAL A 257 10.06 -14.46 5.04
CA VAL A 257 9.37 -13.77 3.96
C VAL A 257 10.26 -13.80 2.73
N LYS A 258 9.91 -14.64 1.75
CA LYS A 258 10.69 -14.89 0.53
C LYS A 258 9.82 -14.87 -0.72
N PRO A 259 10.36 -14.42 -1.88
CA PRO A 259 11.70 -13.86 -2.09
C PRO A 259 11.78 -12.36 -1.71
N GLN A 260 12.99 -11.87 -1.38
CA GLN A 260 13.26 -10.46 -1.02
C GLN A 260 14.09 -9.70 -2.07
N SER A 261 14.21 -10.27 -3.26
CA SER A 261 14.94 -9.66 -4.36
C SER A 261 14.31 -10.03 -5.70
N GLY A 262 14.70 -9.29 -6.74
CA GLY A 262 14.17 -9.46 -8.08
C GLY A 262 12.78 -8.83 -8.26
N PRO A 263 12.17 -9.01 -9.44
CA PRO A 263 10.89 -8.37 -9.79
C PRO A 263 9.72 -8.81 -8.90
N ASN A 264 9.85 -9.96 -8.24
CA ASN A 264 8.84 -10.54 -7.35
C ASN A 264 9.20 -10.39 -5.87
N ALA A 265 10.11 -9.46 -5.51
CA ALA A 265 10.40 -9.16 -4.10
C ALA A 265 9.10 -8.83 -3.36
N THR A 266 8.79 -9.62 -2.34
CA THR A 266 7.46 -9.59 -1.71
C THR A 266 7.27 -8.41 -0.77
N SER A 267 8.36 -7.91 -0.16
CA SER A 267 8.31 -6.72 0.71
C SER A 267 8.44 -5.40 -0.03
N SER A 268 8.41 -5.41 -1.38
CA SER A 268 8.46 -4.18 -2.19
C SER A 268 7.13 -3.92 -2.88
N LEU A 269 6.76 -2.64 -2.96
CA LEU A 269 5.62 -2.16 -3.75
C LEU A 269 6.12 -1.43 -5.01
N LEU A 270 5.19 -1.23 -5.95
CA LEU A 270 5.37 -0.50 -7.19
C LEU A 270 4.93 0.96 -7.01
N GLY A 271 5.52 1.87 -7.77
CA GLY A 271 5.16 3.28 -7.75
C GLY A 271 6.29 4.15 -8.28
N ASP A 272 5.98 5.41 -8.53
CA ASP A 272 6.99 6.41 -8.87
C ASP A 272 7.87 6.75 -7.64
N ALA A 273 9.13 7.07 -7.85
CA ALA A 273 10.10 7.34 -6.78
C ALA A 273 9.73 8.55 -5.89
N THR A 274 8.79 9.39 -6.32
CA THR A 274 8.23 10.48 -5.50
C THR A 274 7.26 9.99 -4.42
N ILE A 275 6.59 8.85 -4.64
CA ILE A 275 5.59 8.32 -3.70
C ILE A 275 6.08 7.10 -2.91
N ILE A 276 7.08 6.37 -3.41
CA ILE A 276 7.57 5.16 -2.76
C ILE A 276 9.09 5.11 -2.66
N SER A 277 9.58 4.57 -1.54
CA SER A 277 10.97 4.20 -1.33
C SER A 277 11.08 2.75 -0.88
N ASN A 278 11.59 1.88 -1.76
CA ASN A 278 11.91 0.50 -1.42
C ASN A 278 13.37 0.43 -0.96
N ILE A 279 13.60 0.42 0.35
CA ILE A 279 14.93 0.43 0.96
C ILE A 279 15.29 -0.99 1.38
N ARG A 280 16.20 -1.61 0.64
CA ARG A 280 16.84 -2.85 1.04
C ARG A 280 18.04 -2.56 1.90
N VAL A 281 18.08 -3.10 3.11
CA VAL A 281 19.16 -2.78 4.06
C VAL A 281 20.54 -3.17 3.53
N GLN A 282 20.64 -4.23 2.72
CA GLN A 282 21.89 -4.64 2.09
C GLN A 282 22.40 -3.67 1.02
N ASP A 283 21.59 -2.75 0.51
CA ASP A 283 22.07 -1.72 -0.42
C ASP A 283 22.88 -0.64 0.31
N MET A 284 22.63 -0.46 1.62
CA MET A 284 23.43 0.40 2.49
C MET A 284 24.52 -0.38 3.22
N CYS A 285 24.23 -1.61 3.64
CA CYS A 285 25.15 -2.47 4.39
C CYS A 285 25.24 -3.87 3.73
N PRO A 286 26.11 -4.08 2.71
CA PRO A 286 26.11 -5.28 1.87
C PRO A 286 26.24 -6.64 2.58
N LEU A 287 26.96 -6.69 3.70
CA LEU A 287 27.18 -7.92 4.48
C LEU A 287 26.26 -8.01 5.72
N TYR A 288 25.30 -7.09 5.84
CA TYR A 288 24.48 -6.98 7.03
C TYR A 288 23.40 -8.06 7.06
N PHE A 289 23.36 -8.77 8.18
CA PHE A 289 22.33 -9.74 8.49
C PHE A 289 21.20 -9.05 9.26
N LEU A 290 20.03 -9.05 8.65
CA LEU A 290 18.79 -8.57 9.25
C LEU A 290 17.70 -9.62 9.05
N GLY A 291 17.36 -10.34 10.13
CA GLY A 291 16.26 -11.32 10.12
C GLY A 291 14.87 -10.67 10.16
N HIS A 292 13.82 -11.47 10.04
CA HIS A 292 12.42 -11.01 9.94
C HIS A 292 11.98 -10.22 11.18
N ALA A 293 12.17 -10.80 12.36
CA ALA A 293 11.83 -10.17 13.64
C ALA A 293 12.87 -9.13 14.09
N GLN A 294 14.11 -9.25 13.61
CA GLN A 294 15.19 -8.31 13.95
C GLN A 294 14.84 -6.88 13.51
N GLN A 295 14.07 -6.71 12.43
CA GLN A 295 13.63 -5.40 11.96
C GLN A 295 12.91 -4.56 13.03
N LEU A 296 12.24 -5.20 14.00
CA LEU A 296 11.48 -4.50 15.03
C LEU A 296 12.35 -3.75 16.04
N TYR A 297 13.62 -4.12 16.20
CA TYR A 297 14.55 -3.48 17.14
C TYR A 297 15.82 -2.97 16.47
N ASP A 298 15.96 -3.13 15.15
CA ASP A 298 17.19 -2.84 14.42
C ASP A 298 17.51 -1.34 14.33
N ARG A 299 18.79 -0.97 14.47
CA ARG A 299 19.25 0.42 14.45
C ARG A 299 19.07 1.08 13.08
N LEU A 300 19.42 0.38 12.01
CA LEU A 300 19.29 0.91 10.65
C LEU A 300 17.82 1.06 10.29
N VAL A 301 17.00 0.06 10.63
CA VAL A 301 15.54 0.14 10.46
C VAL A 301 14.97 1.35 11.21
N TYR A 302 15.35 1.53 12.48
CA TYR A 302 14.95 2.71 13.26
C TYR A 302 15.29 4.03 12.58
N LEU A 303 16.51 4.17 12.01
CA LEU A 303 16.90 5.41 11.33
C LEU A 303 16.10 5.66 10.05
N ILE A 304 15.74 4.59 9.32
CA ILE A 304 14.85 4.69 8.16
C ILE A 304 13.44 5.13 8.60
N VAL A 305 12.92 4.55 9.70
CA VAL A 305 11.61 4.94 10.26
C VAL A 305 11.61 6.40 10.69
N VAL A 306 12.63 6.84 11.42
CA VAL A 306 12.77 8.26 11.84
C VAL A 306 12.83 9.17 10.61
N ASP A 307 13.58 8.80 9.57
CA ASP A 307 13.64 9.59 8.35
C ASP A 307 12.29 9.68 7.62
N ALA A 308 11.51 8.59 7.57
CA ALA A 308 10.14 8.62 7.02
C ALA A 308 9.21 9.51 7.83
N LEU A 309 9.22 9.40 9.16
CA LEU A 309 8.29 10.14 10.02
C LEU A 309 8.61 11.64 10.08
N SER A 310 9.89 12.01 10.02
CA SER A 310 10.33 13.39 10.24
C SER A 310 10.51 14.22 8.96
N ASN A 311 10.21 13.67 7.79
CA ASN A 311 10.37 14.37 6.51
C ASN A 311 9.13 14.23 5.64
N TYR A 312 8.92 15.20 4.74
CA TYR A 312 7.88 15.07 3.72
C TYR A 312 8.24 13.98 2.71
N GLY A 313 7.31 13.07 2.47
CA GLY A 313 7.47 11.95 1.55
C GLY A 313 8.17 10.74 2.20
N PRO A 314 8.35 9.65 1.44
CA PRO A 314 8.94 8.43 1.99
C PRO A 314 10.39 8.64 2.44
N ALA A 315 10.90 7.70 3.23
CA ALA A 315 12.29 7.73 3.67
C ALA A 315 13.26 7.73 2.50
N SER A 316 14.41 8.36 2.71
CA SER A 316 15.49 8.42 1.74
C SER A 316 16.73 7.74 2.27
N ALA A 317 17.17 6.69 1.59
CA ALA A 317 18.42 6.01 1.90
C ALA A 317 19.62 6.97 1.90
N SER A 318 19.63 8.00 1.05
CA SER A 318 20.71 8.98 1.01
C SER A 318 20.69 9.93 2.21
N ARG A 319 19.49 10.34 2.69
CA ARG A 319 19.38 11.12 3.94
C ARG A 319 19.85 10.31 5.14
N VAL A 320 19.44 9.06 5.25
CA VAL A 320 19.89 8.14 6.31
C VAL A 320 21.42 7.96 6.25
N ALA A 321 21.98 7.65 5.08
CA ALA A 321 23.42 7.47 4.91
C ALA A 321 24.24 8.73 5.23
N SER A 322 23.67 9.93 5.02
CA SER A 322 24.35 11.20 5.28
C SER A 322 24.59 11.49 6.77
N GLN A 323 23.91 10.79 7.67
CA GLN A 323 24.05 10.98 9.12
C GLN A 323 25.40 10.47 9.67
N LYS A 324 26.22 9.78 8.85
CA LYS A 324 27.57 9.26 9.20
C LYS A 324 27.60 8.40 10.48
N ILE A 325 26.51 7.70 10.78
CA ILE A 325 26.41 6.76 11.90
C ILE A 325 26.95 5.40 11.41
N ASP A 326 27.72 4.68 12.24
CA ASP A 326 28.05 3.28 11.97
C ASP A 326 26.81 2.41 12.20
N VAL A 327 26.00 2.26 11.15
CA VAL A 327 24.73 1.56 11.14
C VAL A 327 24.85 0.09 10.77
N CYS A 328 26.02 -0.34 10.27
CA CYS A 328 26.21 -1.70 9.76
C CYS A 328 26.79 -2.66 10.81
N THR A 329 27.16 -2.16 11.99
CA THR A 329 27.71 -2.97 13.09
C THR A 329 26.82 -2.98 14.34
N ILE A 330 25.95 -1.98 14.49
CA ILE A 330 25.06 -1.82 15.65
C ILE A 330 23.67 -2.32 15.28
N THR A 331 23.17 -3.32 16.02
CA THR A 331 21.91 -4.00 15.71
C THR A 331 20.73 -3.57 16.57
N GLN A 332 20.90 -2.70 17.57
CA GLN A 332 19.80 -2.21 18.41
C GLN A 332 19.56 -0.70 18.25
N ALA A 333 18.30 -0.32 18.10
CA ALA A 333 17.86 1.07 18.18
C ALA A 333 18.20 1.70 19.54
N PRO A 334 18.34 3.04 19.63
CA PRO A 334 18.72 3.71 20.87
C PRO A 334 17.78 3.36 22.03
N GLY A 335 18.36 3.05 23.18
CA GLY A 335 17.59 2.71 24.38
C GLY A 335 17.04 1.29 24.40
N LEU A 336 17.14 0.52 23.31
CA LEU A 336 16.75 -0.90 23.30
C LEU A 336 17.92 -1.78 23.73
N GLY A 337 17.71 -2.57 24.77
CA GLY A 337 18.69 -3.53 25.29
C GLY A 337 18.29 -4.99 25.03
N LEU A 338 19.05 -5.90 25.63
CA LEU A 338 18.80 -7.34 25.55
C LEU A 338 17.40 -7.75 26.02
N SER A 339 16.82 -7.05 26.99
CA SER A 339 15.45 -7.32 27.47
C SER A 339 14.40 -7.15 26.36
N GLN A 340 14.52 -6.08 25.56
CA GLN A 340 13.60 -5.79 24.46
C GLN A 340 13.80 -6.78 23.32
N VAL A 341 15.05 -7.06 22.95
CA VAL A 341 15.39 -8.10 21.96
C VAL A 341 14.80 -9.46 22.37
N ASN A 342 14.95 -9.85 23.64
CA ASN A 342 14.39 -11.10 24.14
C ASN A 342 12.86 -11.10 24.16
N ALA A 343 12.21 -9.96 24.39
CA ALA A 343 10.76 -9.85 24.33
C ALA A 343 10.25 -10.08 22.90
N VAL A 344 10.86 -9.44 21.90
CA VAL A 344 10.55 -9.67 20.48
C VAL A 344 10.77 -11.13 20.10
N ASN A 345 11.93 -11.71 20.44
CA ASN A 345 12.24 -13.09 20.12
C ASN A 345 11.25 -14.08 20.76
N ARG A 346 10.82 -13.84 22.02
CA ARG A 346 9.79 -14.65 22.67
C ARG A 346 8.45 -14.55 21.92
N ALA A 347 8.03 -13.35 21.55
CA ALA A 347 6.81 -13.14 20.77
C ALA A 347 6.87 -13.89 19.42
N THR A 348 8.01 -13.89 18.74
CA THR A 348 8.22 -14.66 17.50
C THR A 348 8.11 -16.17 17.72
N VAL A 349 8.70 -16.72 18.79
CA VAL A 349 8.56 -18.15 19.09
C VAL A 349 7.11 -18.51 19.40
N THR A 350 6.42 -17.68 20.19
CA THR A 350 4.99 -17.87 20.50
C THR A 350 4.13 -17.77 19.24
N SER A 351 4.43 -16.86 18.31
CA SER A 351 3.66 -16.71 17.07
C SER A 351 3.76 -17.94 16.17
N ILE A 352 4.93 -18.56 16.08
CA ILE A 352 5.12 -19.85 15.38
C ILE A 352 4.27 -20.94 16.03
N SER A 353 4.31 -21.06 17.36
CA SER A 353 3.49 -22.04 18.09
C SER A 353 1.98 -21.84 17.85
N ARG A 354 1.49 -20.60 17.92
CA ARG A 354 0.09 -20.26 17.63
C ARG A 354 -0.28 -20.54 16.18
N SER A 355 0.62 -20.29 15.25
CA SER A 355 0.41 -20.57 13.83
C SER A 355 0.24 -22.08 13.56
N LEU A 356 0.82 -22.94 14.39
CA LEU A 356 0.65 -24.40 14.29
C LEU A 356 -0.55 -24.93 15.10
N ASN A 357 -1.25 -24.07 15.83
CA ASN A 357 -2.42 -24.47 16.59
C ASN A 357 -3.59 -24.78 15.63
N ARG A 358 -4.06 -26.03 15.68
CA ARG A 358 -5.17 -26.53 14.85
C ARG A 358 -6.49 -25.79 15.08
N GLY A 359 -6.66 -25.11 16.22
CA GLY A 359 -7.83 -24.26 16.49
C GLY A 359 -7.98 -23.09 15.51
N TYR A 360 -6.91 -22.68 14.82
CA TYR A 360 -6.96 -21.64 13.79
C TYR A 360 -7.00 -22.19 12.36
N PHE A 361 -6.93 -23.51 12.18
CA PHE A 361 -6.81 -24.10 10.85
C PHE A 361 -8.13 -23.99 10.09
N ALA A 362 -8.05 -23.50 8.86
CA ALA A 362 -9.16 -23.52 7.91
C ALA A 362 -9.01 -24.72 6.96
N HIS A 363 -10.15 -25.23 6.47
CA HIS A 363 -10.18 -26.35 5.50
C HIS A 363 -9.58 -26.01 4.12
N GLY A 364 -9.29 -24.74 3.88
CA GLY A 364 -8.64 -24.21 2.70
C GLY A 364 -8.45 -22.70 2.87
N GLU A 365 -7.95 -22.05 1.84
CA GLU A 365 -7.95 -20.59 1.79
C GLU A 365 -9.39 -20.06 1.92
N PRO A 366 -9.68 -19.12 2.83
CA PRO A 366 -11.01 -18.51 2.93
C PRO A 366 -11.48 -17.91 1.61
N HIS A 367 -12.79 -17.99 1.35
CA HIS A 367 -13.39 -17.35 0.20
C HIS A 367 -13.21 -15.83 0.25
N LEU A 368 -12.98 -15.23 -0.92
CA LEU A 368 -12.93 -13.77 -1.02
C LEU A 368 -14.31 -13.18 -0.79
N ARG A 369 -14.32 -12.03 -0.12
CA ARG A 369 -15.49 -11.19 -0.02
C ARG A 369 -15.87 -10.62 -1.38
N PRO A 370 -17.15 -10.27 -1.59
CA PRO A 370 -17.63 -9.81 -2.89
C PRO A 370 -16.81 -8.66 -3.51
N TYR A 371 -16.36 -7.70 -2.69
CA TYR A 371 -15.58 -6.55 -3.17
C TYR A 371 -14.22 -6.93 -3.76
N ALA A 372 -13.64 -8.06 -3.33
CA ALA A 372 -12.36 -8.57 -3.82
C ALA A 372 -12.54 -9.67 -4.87
N GLN A 373 -13.57 -10.51 -4.73
CA GLN A 373 -13.86 -11.62 -5.64
C GLN A 373 -14.03 -11.18 -7.10
N ARG A 374 -14.58 -9.99 -7.34
CA ARG A 374 -14.75 -9.40 -8.69
C ARG A 374 -13.45 -9.26 -9.48
N TYR A 375 -12.30 -9.25 -8.81
CA TYR A 375 -10.99 -9.15 -9.44
C TYR A 375 -10.44 -10.51 -9.91
N LEU A 376 -11.11 -11.62 -9.56
CA LEU A 376 -10.74 -12.98 -9.99
C LEU A 376 -11.74 -13.66 -10.92
N SER A 377 -12.97 -13.15 -11.01
CA SER A 377 -13.99 -13.74 -11.87
C SER A 377 -13.61 -13.55 -13.34
N THR A 378 -13.05 -14.59 -13.96
CA THR A 378 -12.77 -14.66 -15.41
C THR A 378 -13.86 -15.39 -16.21
N ASN A 379 -14.98 -15.80 -15.60
CA ASN A 379 -16.16 -16.30 -16.31
C ASN A 379 -17.41 -16.27 -15.41
N SER A 380 -18.25 -15.26 -15.58
CA SER A 380 -19.71 -15.35 -15.45
C SER A 380 -20.29 -14.13 -16.15
N THR A 381 -21.27 -14.36 -17.01
CA THR A 381 -22.02 -13.38 -17.78
C THR A 381 -22.85 -12.39 -16.93
N ASP A 382 -22.67 -12.36 -15.61
CA ASP A 382 -23.10 -11.26 -14.75
C ASP A 382 -21.94 -10.28 -14.50
N VAL A 383 -21.51 -9.67 -15.60
CA VAL A 383 -21.09 -8.27 -15.52
C VAL A 383 -22.35 -7.53 -15.11
N LEU A 384 -22.46 -7.11 -13.84
CA LEU A 384 -23.24 -5.90 -13.58
C LEU A 384 -22.81 -4.93 -14.67
N PRO A 385 -23.73 -4.46 -15.53
CA PRO A 385 -23.34 -3.62 -16.64
C PRO A 385 -22.45 -2.53 -16.05
N PRO A 386 -21.35 -2.15 -16.75
CA PRO A 386 -20.70 -0.90 -16.40
C PRO A 386 -21.82 0.12 -16.17
N PRO A 387 -21.75 0.95 -15.11
CA PRO A 387 -22.77 1.98 -14.90
C PRO A 387 -23.11 2.53 -16.27
N PRO A 388 -24.42 2.55 -16.66
CA PRO A 388 -24.81 2.88 -18.03
C PRO A 388 -23.94 4.04 -18.42
N PRO A 389 -23.26 4.04 -19.59
CA PRO A 389 -22.39 5.14 -19.92
C PRO A 389 -23.18 6.37 -19.53
N SER A 390 -22.71 7.07 -18.49
CA SER A 390 -22.85 8.51 -18.53
C SER A 390 -22.32 8.73 -19.91
N THR A 391 -23.22 9.08 -20.84
CA THR A 391 -22.85 9.64 -22.12
C THR A 391 -21.69 10.53 -21.73
N LEU A 392 -20.46 10.03 -21.94
CA LEU A 392 -19.26 10.75 -21.56
C LEU A 392 -19.53 12.03 -22.32
N PRO A 393 -19.71 13.16 -21.60
CA PRO A 393 -20.11 14.38 -22.27
C PRO A 393 -19.21 14.47 -23.49
N PRO A 394 -19.77 14.61 -24.71
CA PRO A 394 -18.98 14.61 -25.94
C PRO A 394 -17.76 15.45 -25.63
N CYS A 395 -16.59 14.82 -25.66
CA CYS A 395 -15.39 15.34 -25.00
C CYS A 395 -15.22 16.79 -25.42
N ASP A 396 -15.50 17.70 -24.46
CA ASP A 396 -15.64 19.13 -24.74
C ASP A 396 -14.26 19.75 -24.72
N CYS A 397 -13.53 19.44 -25.79
CA CYS A 397 -12.14 19.83 -25.95
C CYS A 397 -12.00 21.21 -26.62
N GLY A 398 -13.10 21.93 -26.88
CA GLY A 398 -13.09 23.19 -27.62
C GLY A 398 -12.37 23.05 -28.97
N ASN A 399 -11.21 23.68 -29.10
CA ASN A 399 -10.37 23.64 -30.32
C ASN A 399 -9.44 22.41 -30.42
N TYR A 400 -9.44 21.51 -29.44
CA TYR A 400 -8.61 20.31 -29.40
C TYR A 400 -9.41 19.06 -29.82
N ALA A 401 -8.73 18.02 -30.31
CA ALA A 401 -9.39 16.76 -30.67
C ALA A 401 -9.39 15.77 -29.50
N CYS A 402 -10.31 14.81 -29.54
CA CYS A 402 -10.37 13.74 -28.54
C CYS A 402 -9.58 12.51 -28.99
N CYS A 403 -8.77 11.96 -28.08
CA CYS A 403 -8.14 10.65 -28.24
C CYS A 403 -8.68 9.67 -27.21
N SER A 404 -9.30 8.59 -27.67
CA SER A 404 -9.72 7.48 -26.80
C SER A 404 -8.56 6.51 -26.62
N THR A 405 -8.03 6.44 -25.40
CA THR A 405 -7.02 5.46 -25.01
C THR A 405 -7.65 4.33 -24.19
N PHE A 406 -6.93 3.24 -23.94
CA PHE A 406 -7.44 2.11 -23.15
C PHE A 406 -7.96 2.49 -21.74
N ASN A 407 -7.51 3.61 -21.17
CA ASN A 407 -7.83 4.01 -19.80
C ASN A 407 -8.57 5.35 -19.67
N ASP A 408 -8.58 6.20 -20.71
CA ASP A 408 -9.18 7.54 -20.63
C ASP A 408 -9.44 8.17 -22.00
N THR A 409 -10.26 9.22 -22.06
CA THR A 409 -10.42 10.11 -23.23
C THR A 409 -9.74 11.44 -22.94
N ILE A 410 -8.68 11.75 -23.70
CA ILE A 410 -7.85 12.94 -23.48
C ILE A 410 -7.98 13.92 -24.65
N CYS A 411 -8.07 15.22 -24.33
CA CYS A 411 -8.00 16.29 -25.30
C CYS A 411 -6.55 16.49 -25.75
N TYR A 412 -6.30 16.52 -27.05
CA TYR A 412 -4.96 16.70 -27.59
C TYR A 412 -4.93 17.66 -28.78
N ASP A 413 -3.79 18.32 -28.94
CA ASP A 413 -3.52 19.18 -30.09
C ASP A 413 -3.13 18.34 -31.30
N ILE A 414 -4.01 18.31 -32.31
CA ILE A 414 -3.77 17.60 -33.57
C ILE A 414 -2.58 18.15 -34.35
N GLN A 415 -2.11 19.36 -34.02
CA GLN A 415 -0.91 19.95 -34.62
C GLN A 415 0.38 19.56 -33.89
N ARG A 416 0.29 18.89 -32.74
CA ARG A 416 1.46 18.44 -31.97
C ARG A 416 1.54 16.94 -31.79
N TYR A 417 0.40 16.25 -31.72
CA TYR A 417 0.35 14.84 -31.37
C TYR A 417 -0.48 14.00 -32.35
N THR A 418 -0.15 12.71 -32.41
CA THR A 418 -0.88 11.65 -33.10
C THR A 418 -1.51 10.75 -32.05
N CYS A 419 -2.80 10.46 -32.21
CA CYS A 419 -3.54 9.59 -31.30
C CYS A 419 -3.35 8.11 -31.64
N TYR A 420 -2.99 7.32 -30.63
CA TYR A 420 -2.96 5.86 -30.69
C TYR A 420 -3.80 5.25 -29.56
N PRO A 421 -4.29 4.01 -29.71
CA PRO A 421 -5.05 3.32 -28.67
C PRO A 421 -4.33 3.25 -27.31
N ASN A 422 -2.98 3.22 -27.33
CA ASN A 422 -2.13 3.09 -26.15
C ASN A 422 -1.54 4.43 -25.65
N GLY A 423 -1.88 5.58 -26.25
CA GLY A 423 -1.35 6.88 -25.84
C GLY A 423 -1.20 7.90 -26.97
N LEU A 424 -0.68 9.09 -26.65
CA LEU A 424 -0.35 10.15 -27.60
C LEU A 424 1.16 10.15 -27.88
N CYS A 425 1.54 10.29 -29.14
CA CYS A 425 2.94 10.51 -29.54
C CYS A 425 3.06 11.80 -30.34
N ASP A 426 4.24 12.44 -30.35
CA ASP A 426 4.46 13.63 -31.20
C ASP A 426 4.21 13.31 -32.68
N ILE A 427 3.83 14.32 -33.48
CA ILE A 427 3.69 14.14 -34.93
C ILE A 427 5.00 13.60 -35.53
N GLY A 428 4.86 12.52 -36.32
CA GLY A 428 6.00 11.81 -36.94
C GLY A 428 6.59 10.69 -36.08
N GLN A 429 6.09 10.47 -34.86
CA GLN A 429 6.42 9.32 -34.04
C GLN A 429 5.32 8.26 -34.06
N HIS A 430 5.71 7.00 -33.90
CA HIS A 430 4.80 5.86 -33.75
C HIS A 430 4.86 5.32 -32.32
N ILE A 431 3.84 4.56 -31.92
CA ILE A 431 3.80 3.90 -30.60
C ILE A 431 4.18 2.41 -30.71
N CYS A 432 4.95 1.91 -29.75
CA CYS A 432 5.23 0.50 -29.52
C CYS A 432 5.02 0.18 -28.04
N GLY A 433 4.03 -0.64 -27.71
CA GLY A 433 3.54 -0.74 -26.33
C GLY A 433 2.99 0.61 -25.88
N THR A 434 3.69 1.26 -24.96
CA THR A 434 3.43 2.63 -24.46
C THR A 434 4.53 3.63 -24.83
N THR A 435 5.55 3.20 -25.58
CA THR A 435 6.71 4.03 -25.91
C THR A 435 6.59 4.64 -27.30
N CYS A 436 6.74 5.96 -27.40
CA CYS A 436 6.80 6.67 -28.67
C CYS A 436 8.22 6.62 -29.25
N TYR A 437 8.34 6.40 -30.56
CA TYR A 437 9.61 6.34 -31.26
C TYR A 437 9.53 7.03 -32.63
N PRO A 438 10.61 7.69 -33.08
CA PRO A 438 10.67 8.25 -34.43
C PRO A 438 10.78 7.15 -35.49
N PHE A 439 9.96 7.25 -36.54
CA PHE A 439 10.05 6.35 -37.70
C PHE A 439 11.40 6.54 -38.42
N GLY A 440 12.04 5.43 -38.84
CA GLY A 440 13.33 5.46 -39.55
C GLY A 440 14.59 5.40 -38.67
N LEU A 441 14.43 5.14 -37.36
CA LEU A 441 15.55 4.79 -36.47
C LEU A 441 15.31 3.45 -35.75
N PHE A 442 14.05 3.16 -35.44
CA PHE A 442 13.60 1.95 -34.76
C PHE A 442 12.33 1.40 -35.43
N CYS A 443 12.02 0.13 -35.21
CA CYS A 443 10.70 -0.44 -35.53
C CYS A 443 10.15 -1.23 -34.34
N CYS A 444 8.83 -1.43 -34.34
CA CYS A 444 8.12 -2.18 -33.32
C CYS A 444 7.96 -3.65 -33.71
N VAL A 445 8.45 -4.56 -32.87
CA VAL A 445 8.27 -6.01 -33.00
C VAL A 445 7.30 -6.47 -31.91
N ASN A 446 6.37 -7.35 -32.28
CA ASN A 446 5.36 -7.94 -31.37
C ASN A 446 4.54 -6.89 -30.59
N GLY A 447 4.36 -5.68 -31.15
CA GLY A 447 3.51 -4.62 -30.59
C GLY A 447 4.01 -3.98 -29.29
N SER A 448 5.20 -4.34 -28.79
CA SER A 448 5.72 -3.85 -27.50
C SER A 448 7.25 -3.76 -27.38
N GLN A 449 8.01 -4.27 -28.36
CA GLN A 449 9.47 -4.27 -28.32
C GLN A 449 10.06 -3.41 -29.44
N LEU A 450 10.93 -2.45 -29.10
CA LEU A 450 11.66 -1.64 -30.08
C LEU A 450 12.96 -2.32 -30.49
N VAL A 451 13.22 -2.39 -31.79
CA VAL A 451 14.50 -2.84 -32.37
C VAL A 451 15.03 -1.78 -33.35
N ALA A 452 16.34 -1.75 -33.57
CA ALA A 452 16.93 -0.82 -34.53
C ALA A 452 16.47 -1.16 -35.96
N GLU A 453 16.27 -0.16 -36.81
CA GLU A 453 15.67 -0.33 -38.15
C GLU A 453 16.36 -1.42 -39.01
N ARG A 454 17.69 -1.55 -38.88
CA ARG A 454 18.50 -2.56 -39.59
C ARG A 454 18.13 -4.01 -39.26
N ASP A 455 17.42 -4.24 -38.16
CA ASP A 455 17.06 -5.57 -37.63
C ASP A 455 15.56 -5.90 -37.82
N CYS A 456 14.84 -5.11 -38.62
CA CYS A 456 13.39 -5.25 -38.84
C CYS A 456 13.06 -6.24 -39.96
N THR A 457 12.28 -7.28 -39.66
CA THR A 457 11.81 -8.29 -40.64
C THR A 457 10.31 -8.21 -40.96
N ALA A 458 9.56 -7.28 -40.35
CA ALA A 458 8.12 -7.16 -40.53
C ALA A 458 7.71 -5.75 -41.00
N ALA A 459 6.77 -5.70 -41.95
CA ALA A 459 6.17 -4.46 -42.45
C ALA A 459 5.24 -3.82 -41.38
N PRO A 460 5.16 -2.48 -41.32
CA PRO A 460 4.39 -1.78 -40.28
C PRO A 460 2.86 -1.97 -40.44
N PRO A 461 2.10 -1.95 -39.34
CA PRO A 461 0.64 -1.89 -39.40
C PRO A 461 0.19 -0.52 -39.94
N THR A 462 -0.78 -0.54 -40.86
CA THR A 462 -1.40 0.65 -41.44
C THR A 462 -2.23 1.39 -40.37
N PRO A 463 -2.10 2.73 -40.26
CA PRO A 463 -2.95 3.51 -39.36
C PRO A 463 -4.42 3.49 -39.83
N PRO A 464 -5.41 3.48 -38.92
CA PRO A 464 -6.80 3.63 -39.30
C PRO A 464 -7.06 5.01 -39.90
N VAL A 465 -7.84 5.02 -40.98
CA VAL A 465 -8.28 6.24 -41.68
C VAL A 465 -9.24 7.02 -40.76
N PRO A 466 -9.02 8.33 -40.53
CA PRO A 466 -9.97 9.16 -39.80
C PRO A 466 -11.31 9.21 -40.54
N ALA A 467 -12.42 9.05 -39.83
CA ALA A 467 -13.73 9.37 -40.37
C ALA A 467 -13.79 10.87 -40.70
N ILE A 468 -13.83 11.19 -42.00
CA ILE A 468 -13.90 12.55 -42.52
C ILE A 468 -15.29 13.11 -42.21
N GLY A 469 -15.35 14.04 -41.24
CA GLY A 469 -16.45 14.96 -41.06
C GLY A 469 -16.01 16.38 -41.39
N SER A 470 -16.39 16.85 -42.59
CA SER A 470 -16.41 18.25 -43.05
C SER A 470 -15.07 19.02 -43.14
N SER A 471 -14.71 19.33 -44.39
CA SER A 471 -13.84 20.43 -44.86
C SER A 471 -13.91 21.72 -44.02
N VAL A 472 -12.81 22.46 -43.79
CA VAL A 472 -12.28 23.61 -44.59
C VAL A 472 -10.87 24.02 -44.01
N PRO A 473 -10.12 25.06 -44.47
CA PRO A 473 -8.89 24.95 -45.26
C PRO A 473 -7.58 25.38 -44.55
N HIS A 474 -6.45 25.01 -45.16
CA HIS A 474 -5.13 25.55 -44.89
C HIS A 474 -5.07 27.08 -45.07
N GLY A 475 -4.76 27.80 -44.00
CA GLY A 475 -4.45 29.24 -44.01
C GLY A 475 -3.61 29.60 -42.80
N VAL A 476 -2.56 30.37 -43.02
CA VAL A 476 -1.63 30.93 -42.02
C VAL A 476 -2.44 31.53 -40.85
N MET A 477 -2.21 31.05 -39.61
CA MET A 477 -2.97 31.49 -38.43
C MET A 477 -2.73 32.98 -38.16
N ALA A 478 -3.67 33.82 -38.60
CA ALA A 478 -3.88 35.14 -38.06
C ALA A 478 -4.70 35.00 -36.78
N CYS A 479 -4.25 35.57 -35.66
CA CYS A 479 -5.11 35.73 -34.49
C CYS A 479 -6.11 36.86 -34.76
N ASP A 480 -7.39 36.62 -34.53
CA ASP A 480 -8.42 37.66 -34.53
C ASP A 480 -8.68 38.10 -33.08
N CYS A 481 -7.83 38.98 -32.56
CA CYS A 481 -7.87 39.40 -31.16
C CYS A 481 -8.79 40.61 -30.96
N ALA A 482 -9.48 40.66 -29.82
CA ALA A 482 -10.22 41.86 -29.39
C ALA A 482 -9.28 43.08 -29.32
N ARG A 483 -9.81 44.29 -29.52
CA ARG A 483 -9.02 45.52 -29.38
C ARG A 483 -8.34 45.54 -28.00
N GLU A 484 -7.04 45.84 -27.99
CA GLU A 484 -6.13 45.87 -26.82
C GLU A 484 -5.43 44.54 -26.46
N LEU A 485 -5.73 43.43 -27.17
CA LEU A 485 -5.00 42.17 -27.01
C LEU A 485 -4.00 41.92 -28.15
N GLU A 486 -2.84 41.36 -27.81
CA GLU A 486 -1.77 40.98 -28.73
C GLU A 486 -1.79 39.47 -29.01
N CYS A 487 -1.09 39.00 -30.05
CA CYS A 487 -1.08 37.59 -30.49
C CYS A 487 0.28 36.93 -30.30
N CYS A 488 0.32 35.78 -29.62
CA CYS A 488 1.52 34.95 -29.45
C CYS A 488 1.19 33.48 -29.67
N GLY A 489 1.81 32.83 -30.66
CA GLY A 489 1.63 31.39 -30.87
C GLY A 489 0.20 30.94 -31.13
N GLY A 490 -0.66 31.82 -31.65
CA GLY A 490 -2.08 31.54 -31.89
C GLY A 490 -3.02 31.90 -30.73
N GLN A 491 -2.51 32.45 -29.61
CA GLN A 491 -3.31 32.91 -28.48
C GLN A 491 -3.28 34.44 -28.35
N CYS A 492 -4.43 35.03 -28.02
CA CYS A 492 -4.54 36.44 -27.67
C CYS A 492 -4.17 36.65 -26.20
N TYR A 493 -3.36 37.67 -25.90
CA TYR A 493 -2.89 37.98 -24.55
C TYR A 493 -2.90 39.48 -24.28
N ASP A 494 -2.96 39.87 -23.01
CA ASP A 494 -2.83 41.26 -22.59
C ASP A 494 -1.34 41.63 -22.50
N GLY A 495 -0.89 42.54 -23.36
CA GLY A 495 0.49 43.04 -23.39
C GLY A 495 0.90 43.82 -22.15
N SER A 496 -0.04 44.18 -21.28
CA SER A 496 0.21 44.80 -19.98
C SER A 496 0.47 43.80 -18.85
N GLU A 497 0.30 42.49 -19.08
CA GLU A 497 0.56 41.43 -18.09
C GLU A 497 1.61 40.42 -18.57
N TYR A 498 1.69 40.17 -19.88
CA TYR A 498 2.55 39.14 -20.45
C TYR A 498 3.40 39.68 -21.62
N VAL A 499 4.50 39.00 -21.88
CA VAL A 499 5.37 39.21 -23.05
C VAL A 499 5.47 37.93 -23.85
N CYS A 500 5.31 38.03 -25.17
CA CYS A 500 5.53 36.92 -26.08
C CYS A 500 7.03 36.71 -26.37
N GLN A 501 7.56 35.56 -26.01
CA GLN A 501 8.93 35.17 -26.35
C GLN A 501 8.93 33.83 -27.09
N ARG A 502 9.35 33.84 -28.35
CA ARG A 502 9.46 32.65 -29.22
C ARG A 502 8.16 31.83 -29.31
N GLY A 503 7.00 32.50 -29.29
CA GLY A 503 5.68 31.85 -29.38
C GLY A 503 5.13 31.29 -28.06
N LEU A 504 5.77 31.59 -26.94
CA LEU A 504 5.32 31.26 -25.58
C LEU A 504 5.12 32.55 -24.77
N LEU A 505 4.10 32.55 -23.91
CA LEU A 505 3.77 33.69 -23.04
C LEU A 505 4.52 33.59 -21.71
N CYS A 506 5.21 34.66 -21.34
CA CYS A 506 5.80 34.82 -20.01
C CYS A 506 5.23 36.06 -19.31
N PRO A 507 4.94 36.01 -17.99
CA PRO A 507 4.57 37.21 -17.23
C PRO A 507 5.63 38.31 -17.36
N LEU A 508 5.21 39.57 -17.38
CA LEU A 508 6.11 40.70 -17.47
C LEU A 508 7.18 40.69 -16.37
N GLY A 509 8.44 40.89 -16.77
CA GLY A 509 9.60 40.82 -15.87
C GLY A 509 10.24 39.43 -15.75
N LEU A 510 9.70 38.43 -16.45
CA LEU A 510 10.31 37.11 -16.59
C LEU A 510 10.82 36.88 -18.02
N GLU A 511 11.87 36.09 -18.16
CA GLU A 511 12.46 35.68 -19.43
C GLU A 511 12.25 34.19 -19.70
N LEU A 512 12.30 33.77 -20.95
CA LEU A 512 12.15 32.37 -21.34
C LEU A 512 13.51 31.65 -21.34
N CYS A 513 13.65 30.59 -20.53
CA CYS A 513 14.76 29.65 -20.58
C CYS A 513 14.24 28.25 -20.94
N GLY A 514 14.46 27.82 -22.18
CA GLY A 514 13.90 26.57 -22.70
C GLY A 514 12.38 26.68 -22.85
N GLY A 515 11.62 25.98 -21.99
CA GLY A 515 10.15 25.99 -21.97
C GLY A 515 9.53 26.63 -20.73
N ALA A 516 10.31 27.26 -19.84
CA ALA A 516 9.83 27.86 -18.60
C ALA A 516 10.27 29.33 -18.49
N CYS A 517 9.42 30.15 -17.86
CA CYS A 517 9.71 31.55 -17.56
C CYS A 517 10.48 31.65 -16.24
N TYR A 518 11.55 32.46 -16.19
CA TYR A 518 12.41 32.62 -15.02
C TYR A 518 12.75 34.10 -14.79
N MET A 519 13.17 34.44 -13.57
CA MET A 519 13.63 35.78 -13.22
C MET A 519 15.16 35.78 -13.08
N GLU A 520 15.87 36.54 -13.92
CA GLU A 520 17.34 36.58 -13.94
C GLU A 520 17.97 36.96 -12.58
N ARG A 521 17.25 37.74 -11.76
CA ARG A 521 17.72 38.12 -10.41
C ARG A 521 17.74 36.97 -9.41
N MET A 522 16.96 35.92 -9.65
CA MET A 522 16.87 34.76 -8.77
C MET A 522 17.58 33.53 -9.35
N TYR A 523 17.62 33.40 -10.67
CA TYR A 523 18.09 32.20 -11.36
C TYR A 523 18.91 32.57 -12.61
N LEU A 524 19.93 31.76 -12.92
CA LEU A 524 20.74 31.88 -14.14
C LEU A 524 20.29 30.84 -15.17
N CYS A 525 20.01 31.26 -16.41
CA CYS A 525 19.73 30.32 -17.50
C CYS A 525 21.05 29.67 -17.99
N SER A 526 21.27 28.39 -17.68
CA SER A 526 22.46 27.66 -18.12
C SER A 526 22.14 26.72 -19.29
N HIS A 527 22.76 26.97 -20.45
CA HIS A 527 22.71 26.05 -21.59
C HIS A 527 23.89 25.07 -21.55
N TRP A 528 23.67 23.83 -21.13
CA TRP A 528 24.62 22.73 -21.36
C TRP A 528 24.07 21.77 -22.40
N ARG A 529 24.92 21.41 -23.36
CA ARG A 529 24.63 20.48 -24.45
C ARG A 529 24.41 19.07 -23.92
N THR A 530 23.19 18.78 -23.50
CA THR A 530 22.49 17.47 -23.47
C THR A 530 21.06 17.76 -23.04
N HIS A 531 20.08 17.16 -23.72
CA HIS A 531 18.64 17.51 -23.69
C HIS A 531 17.89 17.20 -22.38
N HIS A 532 18.40 17.64 -21.23
CA HIS A 532 17.64 17.68 -19.97
C HIS A 532 17.87 19.01 -19.23
N MET A 533 16.81 19.80 -19.09
CA MET A 533 16.79 21.00 -18.25
C MET A 533 17.01 20.61 -16.78
N ARG A 534 17.96 21.28 -16.13
CA ARG A 534 18.01 21.40 -14.67
C ARG A 534 17.69 22.85 -14.31
N LEU A 535 16.64 23.08 -13.53
CA LEU A 535 16.57 24.30 -12.72
C LEU A 535 17.59 24.14 -11.58
N CYS A 536 18.52 25.08 -11.43
CA CYS A 536 19.61 25.01 -10.45
C CYS A 536 19.85 26.34 -9.73
N ARG A 537 20.14 26.18 -8.43
CA ARG A 537 20.99 27.01 -7.56
C ARG A 537 20.48 28.42 -7.19
N PHE A 538 20.06 28.52 -5.92
CA PHE A 538 19.72 29.76 -5.23
C PHE A 538 20.96 30.67 -5.09
N LEU A 539 20.83 31.94 -5.49
CA LEU A 539 21.81 32.98 -5.20
C LEU A 539 21.51 33.58 -3.81
N ASN A 540 22.02 32.95 -2.74
CA ASN A 540 22.56 33.70 -1.59
C ASN A 540 23.26 32.77 -0.58
N ARG A 541 24.58 32.93 -0.51
CA ARG A 541 25.43 32.60 0.63
C ARG A 541 25.84 33.94 1.25
N GLU A 542 25.26 34.29 2.38
CA GLU A 542 25.97 35.07 3.38
C GLU A 542 25.74 34.41 4.75
N ARG A 543 26.85 33.95 5.33
CA ARG A 543 26.95 33.45 6.72
C ARG A 543 26.96 34.64 7.67
N PRO A 544 26.51 34.47 8.92
CA PRO A 544 27.43 34.05 9.98
C PRO A 544 27.36 32.56 10.34
#